data_AF-A0A8C7AJG8-F1
#
_entry.id   AF-A0A8C7AJG8-F1
#
_cell.length_a   1.000
_cell.length_b   1.000
_cell.length_c   1.000
_cell.angle_alpha   90.00
_cell.angle_beta   90.00
_cell.angle_gamma   90.00
#
_symmetry.space_group_name_H-M   'P 1'
#
loop_
_entity.id
_entity.type
_entity.pdbx_description
1 polymer ?
#
loop_
_entity_poly.entity_id
_entity_poly.type
_entity_poly.pdbx_seq_one_letter_code
_entity_poly.pdbx_strand_id
1 'polypeptide(L)'
;MEAGNDTGISEFLLLGFSEDPELQPLIFGLFLSMYLITVFGNLLIILAISSDSHLHTPMYYFLTNLSFADICFTSTTIPKMLVNIQTERKVITFAGCITQMYFFLLFAGWDDFLLTVMAYDRFVAICHPLHYTVIMNPQLCGLLVLVSWVISVLNSSLQSLMLLQLSFCTEVEIPHFFCELNQVVGHACSDTFLNDMVMNFATVVLGGGPLAGIFYSYFKIVSSICRISSAQGKYKAFSTCTSHLSIVSLFYCTSLGVYLSSAATQSSHASAVGSVMYTVVTPMLNPFIYSLRNRDIKRALKRITRIPVM
;
A
#
# COMPACT_ATOMS: atom_id res chain seq x y z
N MET A 1 21.76 45.06 10.64
CA MET A 1 20.72 44.45 9.79
C MET A 1 21.39 44.07 8.49
N GLU A 2 21.95 42.88 8.44
CA GLU A 2 22.42 42.27 7.20
C GLU A 2 21.29 41.35 6.72
N ALA A 3 20.82 41.59 5.50
CA ALA A 3 19.85 40.74 4.84
C ALA A 3 20.59 39.47 4.39
N GLY A 4 20.50 38.41 5.18
CA GLY A 4 20.89 37.08 4.76
C GLY A 4 19.99 36.64 3.61
N ASN A 5 20.59 36.31 2.46
CA ASN A 5 19.90 35.59 1.39
C ASN A 5 19.51 34.20 1.93
N ASP A 6 18.24 34.03 2.33
CA ASP A 6 17.63 32.72 2.51
C ASP A 6 17.50 32.07 1.13
N THR A 7 18.56 31.39 0.68
CA THR A 7 18.47 30.47 -0.46
C THR A 7 17.68 29.26 -0.01
N GLY A 8 16.35 29.34 -0.09
CA GLY A 8 15.48 28.20 0.14
C GLY A 8 15.92 27.04 -0.74
N ILE A 9 16.16 25.88 -0.13
CA ILE A 9 16.60 24.66 -0.81
C ILE A 9 15.56 24.28 -1.86
N SER A 10 15.94 24.34 -3.13
CA SER A 10 15.05 24.06 -4.26
C SER A 10 15.03 22.58 -4.66
N GLU A 11 16.05 21.83 -4.27
CA GLU A 11 16.39 20.52 -4.84
C GLU A 11 16.81 19.51 -3.76
N PHE A 12 16.23 18.32 -3.81
CA PHE A 12 16.58 17.15 -3.00
C PHE A 12 17.27 16.10 -3.89
N LEU A 13 18.24 15.39 -3.34
CA LEU A 13 18.99 14.36 -4.06
C LEU A 13 18.55 12.96 -3.60
N LEU A 14 17.95 12.19 -4.50
CA LEU A 14 17.49 10.81 -4.24
C LEU A 14 18.63 9.85 -4.54
N LEU A 15 19.36 9.41 -3.51
CA LEU A 15 20.36 8.35 -3.62
C LEU A 15 19.63 7.02 -3.91
N GLY A 16 19.55 6.66 -5.20
CA GLY A 16 18.99 5.39 -5.66
C GLY A 16 19.72 4.14 -5.11
N PHE A 17 19.28 2.95 -5.54
CA PHE A 17 19.73 1.66 -4.98
C PHE A 17 21.21 1.31 -5.13
N SER A 18 21.89 1.85 -6.13
CA SER A 18 23.31 1.60 -6.38
C SER A 18 23.94 2.79 -7.09
N GLU A 19 25.16 3.13 -6.71
CA GLU A 19 26.03 4.06 -7.43
C GLU A 19 26.79 3.37 -8.57
N ASP A 20 26.75 2.04 -8.63
CA ASP A 20 27.41 1.26 -9.67
C ASP A 20 26.65 1.40 -11.02
N PRO A 21 27.26 2.04 -12.04
CA PRO A 21 26.63 2.25 -13.34
C PRO A 21 26.38 0.94 -14.09
N GLU A 22 27.09 -0.15 -13.79
CA GLU A 22 26.86 -1.45 -14.44
C GLU A 22 25.57 -2.13 -13.94
N LEU A 23 25.14 -1.82 -12.71
CA LEU A 23 23.95 -2.41 -12.09
C LEU A 23 22.66 -1.62 -12.38
N GLN A 24 22.77 -0.34 -12.74
CA GLN A 24 21.62 0.51 -13.02
C GLN A 24 20.68 0.00 -14.13
N PRO A 25 21.16 -0.52 -15.28
CA PRO A 25 20.27 -1.08 -16.31
C PRO A 25 19.47 -2.29 -15.83
N LEU A 26 20.08 -3.12 -14.97
CA LEU A 26 19.43 -4.29 -14.38
C LEU A 26 18.34 -3.87 -13.38
N ILE A 27 18.65 -2.88 -12.53
CA ILE A 27 17.69 -2.26 -11.61
C ILE A 27 16.52 -1.64 -12.38
N PHE A 28 16.81 -0.88 -13.44
CA PHE A 28 15.79 -0.27 -14.31
C PHE A 28 14.85 -1.33 -14.89
N GLY A 29 15.41 -2.37 -15.52
CA GLY A 29 14.64 -3.46 -16.11
C GLY A 29 13.77 -4.18 -15.08
N LEU A 30 14.31 -4.45 -13.89
CA LEU A 30 13.60 -5.11 -12.79
C LEU A 30 12.39 -4.27 -12.34
N PHE A 31 12.59 -3.00 -11.98
CA PHE A 31 11.51 -2.15 -11.48
C PHE A 31 10.48 -1.80 -12.56
N LEU A 32 10.91 -1.62 -13.81
CA LEU A 32 9.98 -1.47 -14.93
C LEU A 32 9.11 -2.72 -15.09
N SER A 33 9.70 -3.91 -15.01
CA SER A 33 8.94 -5.16 -15.11
C SER A 33 7.93 -5.31 -13.98
N MET A 34 8.33 -5.01 -12.74
CA MET A 34 7.45 -5.03 -11.58
C MET A 34 6.29 -4.05 -11.74
N TYR A 35 6.57 -2.82 -12.17
CA TYR A 35 5.54 -1.81 -12.43
C TYR A 35 4.54 -2.25 -13.50
N LEU A 36 5.01 -2.76 -14.64
CA LEU A 36 4.13 -3.24 -15.71
C LEU A 36 3.27 -4.43 -15.25
N ILE A 37 3.84 -5.34 -14.47
CA ILE A 37 3.11 -6.48 -13.89
C ILE A 37 2.02 -5.98 -12.93
N THR A 38 2.34 -5.04 -12.04
CA THR A 38 1.35 -4.47 -11.10
C THR A 38 0.23 -3.77 -11.84
N VAL A 39 0.55 -2.88 -12.78
CA VAL A 39 -0.44 -2.12 -13.54
C VAL A 39 -1.33 -3.06 -14.36
N PHE A 40 -0.73 -3.94 -15.14
CA PHE A 40 -1.48 -4.85 -16.00
C PHE A 40 -2.29 -5.87 -15.18
N GLY A 41 -1.70 -6.45 -14.14
CA GLY A 41 -2.36 -7.44 -13.29
C GLY A 41 -3.59 -6.87 -12.57
N ASN A 42 -3.46 -5.68 -11.97
CA ASN A 42 -4.58 -5.02 -11.30
C ASN A 42 -5.62 -4.48 -12.29
N LEU A 43 -5.22 -3.99 -13.46
CA LEU A 43 -6.15 -3.59 -14.50
C LEU A 43 -6.99 -4.79 -15.00
N LEU A 44 -6.37 -5.95 -15.18
CA LEU A 44 -7.07 -7.17 -15.53
C LEU A 44 -8.10 -7.59 -14.47
N ILE A 45 -7.82 -7.38 -13.17
CA ILE A 45 -8.78 -7.65 -12.10
C ILE A 45 -9.97 -6.69 -12.19
N ILE A 46 -9.72 -5.39 -12.36
CA ILE A 46 -10.77 -4.39 -12.53
C ILE A 46 -11.65 -4.74 -13.74
N LEU A 47 -11.04 -5.10 -14.87
CA LEU A 47 -11.74 -5.53 -16.07
C LEU A 47 -12.54 -6.82 -15.85
N ALA A 48 -11.98 -7.80 -15.14
CA ALA A 48 -12.66 -9.05 -14.81
C ALA A 48 -13.92 -8.83 -13.98
N ILE A 49 -13.82 -7.99 -12.95
CA ILE A 49 -14.94 -7.72 -12.04
C ILE A 49 -16.00 -6.89 -12.76
N SER A 50 -15.62 -5.86 -13.51
CA SER A 50 -16.56 -5.01 -14.26
C SER A 50 -17.28 -5.73 -15.42
N SER A 51 -16.66 -6.77 -15.99
CA SER A 51 -17.23 -7.51 -17.13
C SER A 51 -18.15 -8.68 -16.71
N ASP A 52 -18.07 -9.16 -15.48
CA ASP A 52 -18.80 -10.36 -15.02
C ASP A 52 -19.72 -10.03 -13.85
N SER A 53 -21.03 -9.94 -14.12
CA SER A 53 -22.04 -9.61 -13.10
C SER A 53 -22.06 -10.58 -11.91
N HIS A 54 -21.56 -11.81 -12.08
CA HIS A 54 -21.45 -12.78 -10.99
C HIS A 54 -20.39 -12.38 -9.94
N LEU A 55 -19.46 -11.50 -10.31
CA LEU A 55 -18.44 -10.94 -9.42
C LEU A 55 -18.90 -9.64 -8.76
N HIS A 56 -20.14 -9.18 -8.93
CA HIS A 56 -20.64 -7.97 -8.27
C HIS A 56 -21.06 -8.23 -6.82
N THR A 57 -20.14 -8.76 -6.02
CA THR A 57 -20.31 -8.94 -4.56
C THR A 57 -19.50 -7.89 -3.80
N PRO A 58 -19.85 -7.57 -2.53
CA PRO A 58 -19.13 -6.60 -1.72
C PRO A 58 -17.60 -6.83 -1.68
N MET A 59 -17.16 -8.07 -1.51
CA MET A 59 -15.74 -8.43 -1.50
C MET A 59 -15.01 -8.01 -2.77
N TYR A 60 -15.59 -8.24 -3.94
CA TYR A 60 -14.98 -7.87 -5.23
C TYR A 60 -15.10 -6.37 -5.51
N TYR A 61 -16.11 -5.69 -4.97
CA TYR A 61 -16.18 -4.23 -4.98
C TYR A 61 -15.00 -3.61 -4.21
N PHE A 62 -14.68 -4.11 -3.01
CA PHE A 62 -13.50 -3.66 -2.28
C PHE A 62 -12.20 -4.03 -2.99
N LEU A 63 -12.12 -5.22 -3.58
CA LEU A 63 -10.96 -5.64 -4.36
C LEU A 63 -10.70 -4.72 -5.56
N THR A 64 -11.75 -4.23 -6.23
CA THR A 64 -11.61 -3.29 -7.35
C THR A 64 -10.98 -1.97 -6.89
N ASN A 65 -11.41 -1.46 -5.73
CA ASN A 65 -10.83 -0.25 -5.13
C ASN A 65 -9.37 -0.48 -4.67
N LEU A 66 -9.08 -1.65 -4.09
CA LEU A 66 -7.72 -2.03 -3.69
C LEU A 66 -6.80 -2.13 -4.92
N SER A 67 -7.24 -2.78 -6.00
CA SER A 67 -6.49 -2.84 -7.25
C SER A 67 -6.26 -1.47 -7.88
N PHE A 68 -7.21 -0.54 -7.75
CA PHE A 68 -7.02 0.84 -8.19
C PHE A 68 -5.99 1.58 -7.32
N ALA A 69 -6.06 1.44 -6.01
CA ALA A 69 -5.11 2.00 -5.07
C ALA A 69 -3.68 1.46 -5.29
N ASP A 70 -3.50 0.14 -5.50
CA ASP A 70 -2.22 -0.49 -5.86
C ASP A 70 -1.58 0.13 -7.12
N ILE A 71 -2.39 0.39 -8.16
CA ILE A 71 -1.93 1.03 -9.40
C ILE A 71 -1.44 2.44 -9.10
N CYS A 72 -2.24 3.23 -8.38
CA CYS A 72 -1.90 4.60 -8.07
C CYS A 72 -0.67 4.69 -7.16
N PHE A 73 -0.60 3.84 -6.13
CA PHE A 73 0.50 3.77 -5.19
C PHE A 73 1.83 3.47 -5.92
N THR A 74 1.87 2.43 -6.75
CA THR A 74 3.09 2.11 -7.52
C THR A 74 3.43 3.18 -8.57
N SER A 75 2.42 3.85 -9.14
CA SER A 75 2.61 4.95 -10.10
C SER A 75 3.17 6.22 -9.46
N THR A 76 3.05 6.41 -8.14
CA THR A 76 3.62 7.58 -7.46
C THR A 76 5.12 7.47 -7.21
N THR A 77 5.64 6.26 -7.09
CA THR A 77 7.05 6.00 -6.72
C THR A 77 7.89 5.57 -7.92
N ILE A 78 7.44 4.55 -8.66
CA ILE A 78 8.29 3.85 -9.64
C ILE A 78 8.62 4.68 -10.89
N PRO A 79 7.66 5.36 -11.55
CA PRO A 79 7.97 6.15 -12.74
C PRO A 79 9.02 7.23 -12.49
N LYS A 80 8.97 7.90 -11.33
CA LYS A 80 9.94 8.93 -10.98
C LYS A 80 11.34 8.34 -10.80
N MET A 81 11.45 7.20 -10.11
CA MET A 81 12.72 6.49 -9.97
C MET A 81 13.29 6.05 -11.33
N LEU A 82 12.46 5.52 -12.23
CA LEU A 82 12.90 5.10 -13.57
C LEU A 82 13.43 6.28 -14.40
N VAL A 83 12.76 7.43 -14.35
CA VAL A 83 13.22 8.66 -15.00
C VAL A 83 14.54 9.16 -14.40
N ASN A 84 14.71 9.08 -13.08
CA ASN A 84 15.95 9.49 -12.42
C ASN A 84 17.13 8.61 -12.85
N ILE A 85 16.93 7.30 -13.04
CA ILE A 85 17.96 6.39 -13.59
C ILE A 85 18.29 6.77 -15.04
N GLN A 86 17.27 6.97 -15.88
CA GLN A 86 17.48 7.27 -17.31
C GLN A 86 18.15 8.62 -17.57
N THR A 87 17.86 9.62 -16.75
CA THR A 87 18.37 10.99 -16.93
C THR A 87 19.69 11.23 -16.20
N GLU A 88 20.18 10.25 -15.43
CA GLU A 88 21.32 10.36 -14.49
C GLU A 88 21.21 11.54 -13.51
N ARG A 89 20.03 12.17 -13.43
CA ARG A 89 19.72 13.28 -12.54
C ARG A 89 18.86 12.77 -11.40
N LYS A 90 19.48 12.64 -10.23
CA LYS A 90 18.84 12.21 -8.98
C LYS A 90 18.02 13.30 -8.30
N VAL A 91 17.70 14.39 -9.01
CA VAL A 91 17.11 15.59 -8.42
C VAL A 91 15.58 15.53 -8.42
N ILE A 92 14.99 15.80 -7.26
CA ILE A 92 13.56 16.07 -7.11
C ILE A 92 13.37 17.45 -6.49
N THR A 93 12.51 18.26 -7.10
CA THR A 93 12.13 19.56 -6.54
C THR A 93 11.39 19.38 -5.22
N PHE A 94 11.47 20.34 -4.31
CA PHE A 94 10.74 20.32 -3.04
C PHE A 94 9.23 20.06 -3.21
N ALA A 95 8.58 20.77 -4.14
CA ALA A 95 7.17 20.57 -4.45
C ALA A 95 6.86 19.15 -4.98
N GLY A 96 7.75 18.60 -5.82
CA GLY A 96 7.66 17.22 -6.31
C GLY A 96 7.79 16.18 -5.20
N CYS A 97 8.67 16.42 -4.24
CA CYS A 97 8.89 15.56 -3.07
C CYS A 97 7.65 15.50 -2.18
N ILE A 98 7.08 16.66 -1.84
CA ILE A 98 5.85 16.74 -1.04
C ILE A 98 4.67 16.12 -1.78
N THR A 99 4.54 16.37 -3.09
CA THR A 99 3.47 15.79 -3.89
C THR A 99 3.56 14.26 -3.93
N GLN A 100 4.76 13.71 -4.15
CA GLN A 100 4.98 12.27 -4.13
C GLN A 100 4.59 11.67 -2.78
N MET A 101 5.03 12.31 -1.69
CA MET A 101 4.81 11.82 -0.35
C MET A 101 3.34 11.91 0.08
N TYR A 102 2.62 12.97 -0.32
CA TYR A 102 1.18 13.11 -0.12
C TYR A 102 0.42 11.94 -0.74
N PHE A 103 0.66 11.65 -2.02
CA PHE A 103 -0.04 10.56 -2.69
C PHE A 103 0.38 9.19 -2.16
N PHE A 104 1.64 9.03 -1.80
CA PHE A 104 2.14 7.81 -1.18
C PHE A 104 1.40 7.48 0.13
N LEU A 105 1.31 8.44 1.06
CA LEU A 105 0.58 8.27 2.32
C LEU A 105 -0.92 8.03 2.08
N LEU A 106 -1.49 8.69 1.08
CA LEU A 106 -2.90 8.57 0.75
C LEU A 106 -3.24 7.15 0.32
N PHE A 107 -2.50 6.59 -0.64
CA PHE A 107 -2.79 5.26 -1.15
C PHE A 107 -2.38 4.17 -0.15
N ALA A 108 -1.25 4.33 0.56
CA ALA A 108 -0.84 3.38 1.60
C ALA A 108 -1.89 3.27 2.72
N GLY A 109 -2.41 4.41 3.21
CA GLY A 109 -3.47 4.41 4.22
C GLY A 109 -4.78 3.85 3.68
N TRP A 110 -5.12 4.17 2.42
CA TRP A 110 -6.35 3.66 1.83
C TRP A 110 -6.32 2.15 1.62
N ASP A 111 -5.17 1.59 1.20
CA ASP A 111 -4.94 0.14 1.12
C ASP A 111 -5.17 -0.53 2.46
N ASP A 112 -4.57 0.00 3.54
CA ASP A 112 -4.69 -0.58 4.87
C ASP A 112 -6.15 -0.63 5.39
N PHE A 113 -6.89 0.47 5.18
CA PHE A 113 -8.30 0.50 5.51
C PHE A 113 -9.13 -0.44 4.64
N LEU A 114 -8.82 -0.56 3.35
CA LEU A 114 -9.50 -1.50 2.45
C LEU A 114 -9.26 -2.96 2.89
N LEU A 115 -8.04 -3.32 3.29
CA LEU A 115 -7.75 -4.65 3.86
C LEU A 115 -8.57 -4.91 5.13
N THR A 116 -8.74 -3.89 5.98
CA THR A 116 -9.58 -4.01 7.18
C THR A 116 -11.06 -4.20 6.85
N VAL A 117 -11.58 -3.43 5.90
CA VAL A 117 -12.97 -3.55 5.44
C VAL A 117 -13.21 -4.92 4.80
N MET A 118 -12.25 -5.46 4.04
CA MET A 118 -12.30 -6.81 3.48
C MET A 118 -12.25 -7.89 4.56
N ALA A 119 -11.50 -7.69 5.66
CA ALA A 119 -11.56 -8.58 6.82
C ALA A 119 -12.94 -8.55 7.49
N TYR A 120 -13.55 -7.37 7.59
CA TYR A 120 -14.89 -7.20 8.14
C TYR A 120 -15.96 -7.88 7.27
N ASP A 121 -15.92 -7.69 5.94
CA ASP A 121 -16.81 -8.39 5.00
C ASP A 121 -16.79 -9.91 5.22
N ARG A 122 -15.58 -10.48 5.29
CA ARG A 122 -15.39 -11.92 5.53
C ARG A 122 -15.91 -12.37 6.89
N PHE A 123 -15.73 -11.53 7.91
CA PHE A 123 -16.29 -11.79 9.23
C PHE A 123 -17.81 -11.87 9.18
N VAL A 124 -18.48 -10.90 8.56
CA VAL A 124 -19.95 -10.91 8.45
C VAL A 124 -20.41 -12.11 7.61
N ALA A 125 -19.73 -12.39 6.48
CA ALA A 125 -20.08 -13.50 5.59
C ALA A 125 -20.02 -14.87 6.28
N ILE A 126 -19.03 -15.11 7.15
CA ILE A 126 -18.82 -16.41 7.81
C ILE A 126 -19.55 -16.50 9.15
N CYS A 127 -19.52 -15.46 9.97
CA CYS A 127 -20.12 -15.48 11.31
C CYS A 127 -21.62 -15.18 11.30
N HIS A 128 -22.11 -14.42 10.32
CA HIS A 128 -23.51 -13.99 10.22
C HIS A 128 -24.12 -14.20 8.82
N PRO A 129 -24.06 -15.42 8.25
CA PRO A 129 -24.43 -15.67 6.85
C PRO A 129 -25.88 -15.28 6.51
N LEU A 130 -26.83 -15.48 7.44
CA LEU A 130 -28.25 -15.15 7.24
C LEU A 130 -28.53 -13.64 7.16
N HIS A 131 -27.67 -12.82 7.76
CA HIS A 131 -27.84 -11.36 7.79
C HIS A 131 -26.85 -10.64 6.87
N TYR A 132 -26.00 -11.39 6.14
CA TYR A 132 -24.93 -10.83 5.32
C TYR A 132 -25.44 -9.79 4.31
N THR A 133 -26.49 -10.10 3.56
CA THR A 133 -27.02 -9.20 2.51
C THR A 133 -27.67 -7.93 3.06
N VAL A 134 -28.16 -7.97 4.31
CA VAL A 134 -28.75 -6.80 4.98
C VAL A 134 -27.65 -5.91 5.54
N ILE A 135 -26.63 -6.52 6.16
CA ILE A 135 -25.49 -5.81 6.74
C ILE A 135 -24.60 -5.23 5.63
N MET A 136 -24.04 -6.08 4.78
CA MET A 136 -23.14 -5.71 3.68
C MET A 136 -23.93 -5.30 2.42
N ASN A 137 -24.81 -4.31 2.60
CA ASN A 137 -25.55 -3.73 1.49
C ASN A 137 -24.68 -2.72 0.70
N PRO A 138 -25.05 -2.38 -0.56
CA PRO A 138 -24.24 -1.50 -1.40
C PRO A 138 -24.00 -0.10 -0.83
N GLN A 139 -24.96 0.46 -0.08
CA GLN A 139 -24.82 1.79 0.52
C GLN A 139 -23.75 1.78 1.62
N LEU A 140 -23.75 0.76 2.49
CA LEU A 140 -22.72 0.60 3.50
C LEU A 140 -21.35 0.36 2.84
N CYS A 141 -21.27 -0.47 1.80
CA CYS A 141 -20.00 -0.73 1.11
C CYS A 141 -19.43 0.56 0.49
N GLY A 142 -20.27 1.36 -0.15
CA GLY A 142 -19.88 2.68 -0.68
C GLY A 142 -19.43 3.64 0.42
N LEU A 143 -20.15 3.68 1.54
CA LEU A 143 -19.81 4.50 2.69
C LEU A 143 -18.47 4.09 3.31
N LEU A 144 -18.20 2.79 3.48
CA LEU A 144 -16.95 2.28 4.03
C LEU A 144 -15.74 2.70 3.17
N VAL A 145 -15.85 2.58 1.84
CA VAL A 145 -14.80 3.03 0.91
C VAL A 145 -14.62 4.55 0.95
N LEU A 146 -15.72 5.31 1.01
CA LEU A 146 -15.67 6.76 1.06
C LEU A 146 -15.03 7.27 2.35
N VAL A 147 -15.44 6.72 3.49
CA VAL A 147 -14.90 7.11 4.81
C VAL A 147 -13.42 6.74 4.90
N SER A 148 -13.01 5.55 4.46
CA SER A 148 -11.60 5.18 4.45
C SER A 148 -10.77 6.12 3.58
N TRP A 149 -11.26 6.46 2.39
CA TRP A 149 -10.60 7.41 1.50
C TRP A 149 -10.48 8.81 2.11
N VAL A 150 -11.55 9.32 2.71
CA VAL A 150 -11.55 10.64 3.38
C VAL A 150 -10.55 10.67 4.54
N ILE A 151 -10.49 9.63 5.36
CA ILE A 151 -9.52 9.54 6.47
C ILE A 151 -8.09 9.57 5.92
N SER A 152 -7.79 8.81 4.86
CA SER A 152 -6.48 8.82 4.21
C SER A 152 -6.10 10.18 3.62
N VAL A 153 -7.05 10.87 2.99
CA VAL A 153 -6.86 12.25 2.47
C VAL A 153 -6.54 13.22 3.59
N LEU A 154 -7.31 13.18 4.68
CA LEU A 154 -7.11 14.06 5.83
C LEU A 154 -5.75 13.83 6.49
N ASN A 155 -5.37 12.55 6.71
CA ASN A 155 -4.07 12.20 7.26
C ASN A 155 -2.92 12.67 6.35
N SER A 156 -3.01 12.41 5.05
CA SER A 156 -1.96 12.80 4.09
C SER A 156 -1.83 14.31 3.98
N SER A 157 -2.95 15.03 4.01
CA SER A 157 -2.98 16.50 4.02
C SER A 157 -2.35 17.05 5.29
N LEU A 158 -2.67 16.49 6.46
CA LEU A 158 -2.11 16.90 7.74
C LEU A 158 -0.59 16.73 7.75
N GLN A 159 -0.10 15.54 7.40
CA GLN A 159 1.35 15.24 7.35
C GLN A 159 2.07 16.16 6.36
N SER A 160 1.48 16.39 5.19
CA SER A 160 2.06 17.29 4.17
C SER A 160 2.09 18.76 4.62
N LEU A 161 1.05 19.21 5.33
CA LEU A 161 0.99 20.57 5.87
C LEU A 161 2.05 20.79 6.96
N MET A 162 2.23 19.80 7.84
CA MET A 162 3.25 19.87 8.89
C MET A 162 4.67 19.89 8.31
N LEU A 163 4.91 19.13 7.24
CA LEU A 163 6.16 19.19 6.48
C LEU A 163 6.43 20.54 5.82
N LEU A 164 5.39 21.17 5.25
CA LEU A 164 5.51 22.51 4.66
C LEU A 164 5.92 23.58 5.69
N GLN A 165 5.71 23.32 6.97
CA GLN A 165 6.10 24.21 8.06
C GLN A 165 7.54 23.98 8.55
N LEU A 166 8.20 22.90 8.13
CA LEU A 166 9.59 22.61 8.49
C LEU A 166 10.56 23.43 7.64
N SER A 167 11.64 23.89 8.28
CA SER A 167 12.78 24.54 7.60
C SER A 167 13.94 23.55 7.46
N PHE A 168 14.59 23.55 6.31
CA PHE A 168 15.69 22.64 5.96
C PHE A 168 16.99 23.47 5.78
N CYS A 169 18.14 23.04 6.34
CA CYS A 169 19.33 23.91 6.38
C CYS A 169 20.21 23.93 5.13
N THR A 170 20.44 22.82 4.42
CA THR A 170 21.18 22.80 3.14
C THR A 170 21.01 21.41 2.49
N GLU A 171 21.50 21.22 1.25
CA GLU A 171 21.30 20.03 0.39
C GLU A 171 20.94 18.74 1.15
N VAL A 172 19.66 18.35 1.05
CA VAL A 172 19.16 17.16 1.73
C VAL A 172 19.32 15.97 0.78
N GLU A 173 20.27 15.12 1.14
CA GLU A 173 20.49 13.81 0.54
C GLU A 173 19.51 12.81 1.15
N ILE A 174 18.54 12.33 0.38
CA ILE A 174 17.60 11.29 0.79
C ILE A 174 18.18 9.94 0.37
N PRO A 175 18.58 9.05 1.29
CA PRO A 175 19.18 7.73 0.99
C PRO A 175 18.21 6.70 0.36
N HIS A 176 17.06 7.15 -0.17
CA HIS A 176 16.03 6.33 -0.79
C HIS A 176 15.64 6.83 -2.18
N PHE A 177 15.06 5.93 -2.97
CA PHE A 177 14.65 6.17 -4.36
C PHE A 177 13.38 7.02 -4.50
N PHE A 178 12.71 7.32 -3.38
CA PHE A 178 11.56 8.22 -3.28
C PHE A 178 11.64 9.05 -1.99
N CYS A 179 10.83 10.10 -1.92
CA CYS A 179 10.72 10.93 -0.73
C CYS A 179 9.94 10.19 0.37
N GLU A 180 10.66 9.59 1.32
CA GLU A 180 10.07 8.97 2.51
C GLU A 180 9.92 9.98 3.65
N LEU A 181 8.72 10.08 4.23
CA LEU A 181 8.37 11.03 5.31
C LEU A 181 9.38 11.04 6.45
N ASN A 182 9.73 9.86 6.98
CA ASN A 182 10.67 9.71 8.09
C ASN A 182 12.04 10.33 7.79
N GLN A 183 12.53 10.17 6.56
CA GLN A 183 13.84 10.71 6.18
C GLN A 183 13.78 12.21 5.97
N VAL A 184 12.71 12.70 5.33
CA VAL A 184 12.53 14.15 5.13
C VAL A 184 12.45 14.86 6.48
N VAL A 185 11.64 14.36 7.43
CA VAL A 185 11.55 14.95 8.78
C VAL A 185 12.89 14.90 9.51
N GLY A 186 13.63 13.79 9.44
CA GLY A 186 14.94 13.65 10.10
C GLY A 186 16.04 14.59 9.59
N HIS A 187 15.88 15.18 8.40
CA HIS A 187 16.80 16.17 7.83
C HIS A 187 16.35 17.63 8.01
N ALA A 188 15.24 17.86 8.72
CA ALA A 188 14.80 19.21 9.06
C ALA A 188 15.70 19.85 10.13
N CYS A 189 15.84 21.16 10.06
CA CYS A 189 16.59 21.96 11.03
C CYS A 189 15.73 22.63 12.09
N SER A 190 14.45 22.79 11.80
CA SER A 190 13.44 23.18 12.78
C SER A 190 13.11 22.01 13.70
N ASP A 191 12.62 22.32 14.90
CA ASP A 191 12.15 21.32 15.86
C ASP A 191 11.11 20.36 15.23
N THR A 192 11.44 19.08 15.21
CA THR A 192 10.60 18.02 14.63
C THR A 192 9.66 17.38 15.65
N PHE A 193 9.73 17.76 16.93
CA PHE A 193 9.01 17.09 18.02
C PHE A 193 7.51 16.91 17.74
N LEU A 194 6.84 17.96 17.24
CA LEU A 194 5.41 17.88 16.89
C LEU A 194 5.15 16.94 15.70
N ASN A 195 6.02 16.95 14.69
CA ASN A 195 5.93 16.04 13.53
C ASN A 195 6.11 14.58 13.99
N ASP A 196 7.13 14.31 14.81
CA ASP A 196 7.41 12.98 15.33
C ASP A 196 6.26 12.48 16.22
N MET A 197 5.71 13.35 17.08
CA MET A 197 4.57 13.00 17.92
C MET A 197 3.33 12.66 17.10
N VAL A 198 2.97 13.50 16.11
CA VAL A 198 1.79 13.28 15.25
C VAL A 198 1.99 12.04 14.38
N MET A 199 3.17 11.83 13.82
CA MET A 199 3.50 10.66 13.00
C MET A 199 3.42 9.37 13.82
N ASN A 200 3.99 9.33 15.02
CA ASN A 200 3.88 8.16 15.91
C ASN A 200 2.43 7.88 16.30
N PHE A 201 1.69 8.92 16.68
CA PHE A 201 0.27 8.79 17.03
C PHE A 201 -0.56 8.28 15.84
N ALA A 202 -0.37 8.86 14.65
CA ALA A 202 -1.03 8.45 13.43
C ALA A 202 -0.68 7.00 13.07
N THR A 203 0.57 6.57 13.22
CA THR A 203 1.00 5.19 12.96
C THR A 203 0.30 4.20 13.90
N VAL A 204 0.23 4.50 15.20
CA VAL A 204 -0.43 3.64 16.19
C VAL A 204 -1.93 3.55 15.92
N VAL A 205 -2.59 4.67 15.66
CA VAL A 205 -4.05 4.72 15.48
C VAL A 205 -4.46 4.18 14.12
N LEU A 206 -3.84 4.70 13.04
CA LEU A 206 -4.21 4.43 11.67
C LEU A 206 -3.56 3.17 11.10
N GLY A 207 -2.50 2.63 11.70
CA GLY A 207 -1.96 1.31 11.34
C GLY A 207 -2.31 0.23 12.37
N GLY A 208 -2.14 0.53 13.66
CA GLY A 208 -2.44 -0.42 14.74
C GLY A 208 -3.94 -0.69 14.91
N GLY A 209 -4.79 0.32 14.72
CA GLY A 209 -6.25 0.20 14.78
C GLY A 209 -6.80 -0.79 13.73
N PRO A 210 -6.52 -0.57 12.42
CA PRO A 210 -6.82 -1.51 11.34
C PRO A 210 -6.33 -2.94 11.62
N LEU A 211 -5.08 -3.10 12.03
CA LEU A 211 -4.50 -4.40 12.37
C LEU A 211 -5.27 -5.11 13.49
N ALA A 212 -5.63 -4.40 14.56
CA ALA A 212 -6.43 -4.94 15.64
C ALA A 212 -7.83 -5.35 15.16
N GLY A 213 -8.45 -4.56 14.28
CA GLY A 213 -9.72 -4.89 13.63
C GLY A 213 -9.66 -6.16 12.79
N ILE A 214 -8.58 -6.34 12.02
CA ILE A 214 -8.31 -7.56 11.25
C ILE A 214 -8.16 -8.75 12.19
N PHE A 215 -7.32 -8.66 13.22
CA PHE A 215 -7.13 -9.75 14.19
C PHE A 215 -8.43 -10.13 14.89
N TYR A 216 -9.21 -9.15 15.33
CA TYR A 216 -10.50 -9.39 15.96
C TYR A 216 -11.46 -10.14 15.01
N SER A 217 -11.55 -9.68 13.75
CA SER A 217 -12.39 -10.30 12.72
C SER A 217 -11.99 -11.76 12.50
N TYR A 218 -10.69 -12.03 12.35
CA TYR A 218 -10.19 -13.39 12.13
C TYR A 218 -10.28 -14.29 13.35
N PHE A 219 -10.11 -13.75 14.56
CA PHE A 219 -10.34 -14.47 15.80
C PHE A 219 -11.80 -14.97 15.87
N LYS A 220 -12.77 -14.10 15.55
CA LYS A 220 -14.18 -14.47 15.49
C LYS A 220 -14.48 -15.48 14.38
N ILE A 221 -13.89 -15.32 13.19
CA ILE A 221 -14.02 -16.28 12.08
C ILE A 221 -13.52 -17.67 12.53
N VAL A 222 -12.32 -17.76 13.10
CA VAL A 222 -11.75 -19.02 13.59
C VAL A 222 -12.64 -19.62 14.67
N SER A 223 -13.12 -18.82 15.62
CA SER A 223 -14.06 -19.26 16.66
C SER A 223 -15.35 -19.84 16.06
N SER A 224 -15.93 -19.18 15.05
CA SER A 224 -17.11 -19.66 14.34
C SER A 224 -16.84 -20.98 13.60
N ILE A 225 -15.71 -21.09 12.91
CA ILE A 225 -15.30 -22.30 12.18
C ILE A 225 -15.07 -23.49 13.12
N CYS A 226 -14.49 -23.25 14.30
CA CYS A 226 -14.29 -24.30 15.31
C CYS A 226 -15.61 -24.95 15.77
N ARG A 227 -16.74 -24.22 15.69
CA ARG A 227 -18.09 -24.73 16.02
C ARG A 227 -18.69 -25.61 14.92
N ILE A 228 -18.15 -25.58 13.70
CA ILE A 228 -18.60 -26.45 12.60
C ILE A 228 -18.14 -27.87 12.90
N SER A 229 -19.04 -28.87 12.81
CA SER A 229 -18.70 -30.27 13.05
C SER A 229 -17.98 -30.94 11.87
N SER A 230 -18.31 -30.55 10.63
CA SER A 230 -17.76 -31.15 9.41
C SER A 230 -16.37 -30.62 9.06
N ALA A 231 -15.39 -31.53 8.89
CA ALA A 231 -14.03 -31.20 8.43
C ALA A 231 -14.02 -30.55 7.04
N GLN A 232 -14.90 -30.98 6.14
CA GLN A 232 -15.03 -30.40 4.81
C GLN A 232 -15.60 -28.97 4.86
N GLY A 233 -16.53 -28.71 5.78
CA GLY A 233 -17.04 -27.37 6.06
C GLY A 233 -15.96 -26.42 6.60
N LYS A 234 -15.12 -26.92 7.53
CA LYS A 234 -13.97 -26.16 8.06
C LYS A 234 -12.97 -25.81 6.96
N TYR A 235 -12.57 -26.79 6.15
CA TYR A 235 -11.61 -26.58 5.06
C TYR A 235 -12.12 -25.56 4.05
N LYS A 236 -13.40 -25.66 3.67
CA LYS A 236 -14.02 -24.70 2.74
C LYS A 236 -13.99 -23.28 3.30
N ALA A 237 -14.36 -23.09 4.58
CA ALA A 237 -14.34 -21.78 5.21
C ALA A 237 -12.92 -21.18 5.29
N PHE A 238 -11.93 -21.95 5.75
CA PHE A 238 -10.54 -21.49 5.81
C PHE A 238 -9.97 -21.12 4.43
N SER A 239 -10.26 -21.93 3.41
CA SER A 239 -9.79 -21.71 2.05
C SER A 239 -10.26 -20.38 1.48
N THR A 240 -11.48 -19.92 1.82
CA THR A 240 -11.96 -18.62 1.36
C THR A 240 -11.09 -17.48 1.87
N CYS A 241 -10.62 -17.56 3.12
CA CYS A 241 -9.88 -16.53 3.84
C CYS A 241 -8.39 -16.45 3.50
N THR A 242 -7.84 -17.51 2.90
CA THR A 242 -6.39 -17.67 2.75
C THR A 242 -5.76 -16.57 1.89
N SER A 243 -6.41 -16.16 0.80
CA SER A 243 -5.87 -15.10 -0.08
C SER A 243 -5.73 -13.77 0.65
N HIS A 244 -6.76 -13.39 1.41
CA HIS A 244 -6.76 -12.14 2.17
C HIS A 244 -5.72 -12.18 3.30
N LEU A 245 -5.65 -13.28 4.07
CA LEU A 245 -4.61 -13.44 5.09
C LEU A 245 -3.20 -13.40 4.51
N SER A 246 -2.97 -13.99 3.34
CA SER A 246 -1.66 -13.92 2.68
C SER A 246 -1.26 -12.47 2.36
N ILE A 247 -2.20 -11.64 1.90
CA ILE A 247 -1.92 -10.23 1.58
C ILE A 247 -1.72 -9.41 2.85
N VAL A 248 -2.58 -9.58 3.86
CA VAL A 248 -2.40 -8.93 5.17
C VAL A 248 -1.04 -9.28 5.76
N SER A 249 -0.64 -10.55 5.71
CA SER A 249 0.68 -10.97 6.19
C SER A 249 1.81 -10.34 5.38
N LEU A 250 1.71 -10.27 4.04
CA LEU A 250 2.73 -9.60 3.23
C LEU A 250 2.81 -8.11 3.55
N PHE A 251 1.68 -7.42 3.65
CA PHE A 251 1.61 -6.00 3.96
C PHE A 251 2.23 -5.70 5.33
N TYR A 252 1.68 -6.28 6.41
CA TYR A 252 2.13 -5.94 7.77
C TYR A 252 3.50 -6.52 8.14
N CYS A 253 3.85 -7.73 7.70
CA CYS A 253 5.16 -8.30 8.05
C CYS A 253 6.29 -7.58 7.31
N THR A 254 6.07 -7.10 6.08
CA THR A 254 7.09 -6.31 5.37
C THR A 254 7.28 -4.96 6.06
N SER A 255 6.20 -4.23 6.38
CA SER A 255 6.27 -2.97 7.13
C SER A 255 6.95 -3.11 8.50
N LEU A 256 6.60 -4.15 9.27
CA LEU A 256 7.23 -4.43 10.56
C LEU A 256 8.71 -4.80 10.42
N GLY A 257 9.05 -5.58 9.39
CA GLY A 257 10.43 -5.94 9.07
C GLY A 257 11.30 -4.71 8.82
N VAL A 258 10.80 -3.73 8.06
CA VAL A 258 11.51 -2.47 7.82
C VAL A 258 11.73 -1.70 9.12
N TYR A 259 10.67 -1.52 9.92
CA TYR A 259 10.74 -0.78 11.18
C TYR A 259 11.76 -1.40 12.16
N LEU A 260 11.78 -2.73 12.26
CA LEU A 260 12.74 -3.43 13.13
C LEU A 260 14.16 -3.37 12.55
N SER A 261 14.34 -3.45 11.23
CA SER A 261 15.65 -3.33 10.59
C SER A 261 16.22 -1.92 10.69
N SER A 262 15.42 -0.86 10.56
CA SER A 262 15.88 0.52 10.76
C SER A 262 16.24 0.80 12.23
N ALA A 263 15.55 0.16 13.18
CA ALA A 263 15.86 0.26 14.61
C ALA A 263 17.09 -0.57 15.04
N ALA A 264 17.33 -1.71 14.40
CA ALA A 264 18.41 -2.64 14.75
C ALA A 264 19.72 -2.41 13.99
N THR A 265 19.67 -1.84 12.78
CA THR A 265 20.85 -1.63 11.93
C THR A 265 20.88 -0.22 11.35
N GLN A 266 21.92 0.55 11.67
CA GLN A 266 22.23 1.88 11.12
C GLN A 266 22.68 1.85 9.63
N SER A 267 22.39 0.78 8.87
CA SER A 267 22.84 0.64 7.48
C SER A 267 21.76 1.06 6.48
N SER A 268 22.08 2.03 5.63
CA SER A 268 21.19 2.58 4.58
C SER A 268 20.65 1.53 3.61
N HIS A 269 21.45 0.50 3.30
CA HIS A 269 21.08 -0.57 2.37
C HIS A 269 19.94 -1.47 2.89
N ALA A 270 19.90 -1.80 4.18
CA ALA A 270 18.86 -2.66 4.74
C ALA A 270 17.49 -1.96 4.77
N SER A 271 17.48 -0.66 5.08
CA SER A 271 16.28 0.19 5.02
C SER A 271 15.74 0.31 3.58
N ALA A 272 16.63 0.46 2.60
CA ALA A 272 16.25 0.59 1.19
C ALA A 272 15.60 -0.68 0.65
N VAL A 273 16.16 -1.87 0.96
CA VAL A 273 15.59 -3.17 0.58
C VAL A 273 14.23 -3.40 1.23
N GLY A 274 14.09 -3.04 2.51
CA GLY A 274 12.80 -3.06 3.21
C GLY A 274 11.75 -2.19 2.48
N SER A 275 12.17 -1.01 2.04
CA SER A 275 11.31 -0.07 1.33
C SER A 275 10.76 -0.65 0.01
N VAL A 276 11.57 -1.36 -0.76
CA VAL A 276 11.10 -2.07 -1.98
C VAL A 276 10.03 -3.11 -1.67
N MET A 277 10.18 -3.84 -0.56
CA MET A 277 9.32 -4.97 -0.24
C MET A 277 7.87 -4.51 0.00
N TYR A 278 7.66 -3.44 0.77
CA TYR A 278 6.31 -2.95 1.04
C TYR A 278 5.77 -2.03 -0.07
N THR A 279 6.64 -1.28 -0.77
CA THR A 279 6.19 -0.33 -1.81
C THR A 279 5.95 -0.94 -3.19
N VAL A 280 6.64 -2.03 -3.51
CA VAL A 280 6.64 -2.61 -4.88
C VAL A 280 6.23 -4.07 -4.87
N VAL A 281 6.82 -4.88 -3.98
CA VAL A 281 6.61 -6.33 -4.00
C VAL A 281 5.20 -6.69 -3.54
N THR A 282 4.69 -6.07 -2.47
CA THR A 282 3.33 -6.34 -1.98
C THR A 282 2.25 -6.02 -3.03
N PRO A 283 2.18 -4.80 -3.61
CA PRO A 283 1.21 -4.49 -4.68
C PRO A 283 1.36 -5.39 -5.93
N MET A 284 2.59 -5.78 -6.28
CA MET A 284 2.85 -6.69 -7.41
C MET A 284 2.28 -8.09 -7.17
N LEU A 285 2.32 -8.58 -5.93
CA LEU A 285 1.84 -9.92 -5.58
C LEU A 285 0.31 -9.99 -5.40
N ASN A 286 -0.34 -8.87 -5.06
CA ASN A 286 -1.79 -8.77 -4.88
C ASN A 286 -2.60 -9.40 -6.04
N PRO A 287 -2.34 -9.06 -7.33
CA PRO A 287 -3.12 -9.63 -8.41
C PRO A 287 -2.95 -11.14 -8.57
N PHE A 288 -1.76 -11.69 -8.28
CA PHE A 288 -1.53 -13.14 -8.32
C PHE A 288 -2.24 -13.86 -7.18
N ILE A 289 -2.20 -13.29 -5.97
CA ILE A 289 -2.83 -13.91 -4.80
C ILE A 289 -4.34 -13.96 -4.96
N TYR A 290 -4.97 -12.89 -5.46
CA TYR A 290 -6.40 -12.88 -5.72
C TYR A 290 -6.78 -13.69 -6.97
N SER A 291 -6.02 -13.66 -8.06
CA SER A 291 -6.39 -14.38 -9.31
C SER A 291 -6.09 -15.88 -9.30
N LEU A 292 -4.93 -16.31 -8.82
CA LEU A 292 -4.49 -17.71 -8.91
C LEU A 292 -5.25 -18.62 -7.93
N ARG A 293 -5.63 -18.08 -6.76
CA ARG A 293 -6.34 -18.82 -5.71
C ARG A 293 -7.85 -18.70 -5.81
N ASN A 294 -8.38 -17.70 -6.51
CA ASN A 294 -9.82 -17.52 -6.67
C ASN A 294 -10.32 -18.11 -8.00
N ARG A 295 -11.14 -19.16 -7.91
CA ARG A 295 -11.71 -19.83 -9.08
C ARG A 295 -12.61 -18.92 -9.91
N ASP A 296 -13.29 -17.97 -9.29
CA ASP A 296 -14.24 -17.09 -9.98
C ASP A 296 -13.50 -16.02 -10.79
N ILE A 297 -12.48 -15.39 -10.20
CA ILE A 297 -11.57 -14.49 -10.92
C ILE A 297 -10.86 -15.23 -12.06
N LYS A 298 -10.37 -16.45 -11.83
CA LYS A 298 -9.73 -17.26 -12.87
C LYS A 298 -10.67 -17.54 -14.06
N ARG A 299 -11.96 -17.81 -13.80
CA ARG A 299 -12.96 -18.00 -14.86
C ARG A 299 -13.25 -16.71 -15.62
N ALA A 300 -13.37 -15.58 -14.92
CA ALA A 300 -13.60 -14.28 -15.54
C ALA A 300 -12.40 -13.86 -16.40
N LEU A 301 -11.16 -14.01 -15.90
CA LEU A 301 -9.94 -13.74 -16.65
C LEU A 301 -9.82 -14.62 -17.90
N LYS A 302 -10.20 -15.91 -17.82
CA LYS A 302 -10.23 -16.79 -19.00
C LYS A 302 -11.21 -16.31 -20.06
N ARG A 303 -12.39 -15.80 -19.66
CA ARG A 303 -13.37 -15.23 -20.59
C ARG A 303 -12.82 -13.98 -21.31
N ILE A 304 -12.10 -13.12 -20.59
CA ILE A 304 -11.50 -11.91 -21.16
C ILE A 304 -10.31 -12.23 -22.08
N THR A 305 -9.43 -13.12 -21.63
CA THR A 305 -8.20 -13.49 -22.38
C THR A 305 -8.43 -14.52 -23.49
N ARG A 306 -9.67 -15.03 -23.64
CA ARG A 306 -10.06 -16.08 -24.60
C ARG A 306 -9.19 -17.35 -24.54
N ILE A 307 -8.60 -17.68 -23.39
CA ILE A 307 -7.82 -18.92 -23.22
C ILE A 307 -8.78 -20.08 -22.90
N PRO A 308 -8.87 -21.14 -23.74
CA PRO A 308 -9.82 -22.24 -23.55
C PRO A 308 -9.59 -22.97 -22.23
N VAL A 309 -10.68 -23.43 -21.61
CA VAL A 309 -10.63 -24.40 -20.52
C VAL A 309 -10.38 -25.78 -21.15
N MET A 310 -9.22 -26.35 -20.87
CA MET A 310 -9.06 -27.80 -20.81
C MET A 310 -9.13 -28.22 -19.34
#